data_AF-A0A354EP29-F1
#
_entry.id   AF-A0A354EP29-F1
#
_cell.length_a   1.000
_cell.length_b   1.000
_cell.length_c   1.000
_cell.angle_alpha   90.00
_cell.angle_beta   90.00
_cell.angle_gamma   90.00
#
_symmetry.space_group_name_H-M   'P 1'
#
loop_
_entity.id
_entity.type
_entity.pdbx_description
1 polymer ?
#
loop_
_entity_poly.entity_id
_entity_poly.type
_entity_poly.pdbx_seq_one_letter_code
_entity_poly.pdbx_strand_id
1 'polypeptide(L)' 'MAPTNPSLPAPEDLTPDAAADELAWLAAEMARHDALYAEAAPEISDADYDALRARNAAIEAA' A
#
# COMPACT_ATOMS: atom_id res chain seq x y z
N MET A 1 -9.15 -11.44 1.35
CA MET A 1 -9.87 -10.16 1.25
C MET A 1 -9.03 -9.13 1.99
N ALA A 2 -8.01 -8.58 1.33
CA ALA A 2 -7.41 -7.34 1.79
C ALA A 2 -8.48 -6.24 1.64
N PRO A 3 -8.64 -5.34 2.61
CA PRO A 3 -9.64 -4.31 2.50
C PRO A 3 -9.22 -3.35 1.40
N THR A 4 -9.89 -3.42 0.24
CA THR A 4 -10.11 -2.20 -0.52
C THR A 4 -10.71 -1.22 0.47
N ASN A 5 -10.02 -0.10 0.68
CA ASN A 5 -10.43 0.93 1.61
C ASN A 5 -11.12 2.02 0.78
N PRO A 6 -12.41 1.89 0.43
CA PRO A 6 -13.11 2.80 -0.50
C PRO A 6 -13.37 4.20 0.10
N SER A 7 -12.67 4.59 1.16
CA SER A 7 -12.91 5.85 1.87
C SER A 7 -11.63 6.58 2.31
N LEU A 8 -10.45 6.17 1.84
CA LEU A 8 -9.26 7.01 2.04
C LEU A 8 -9.34 8.24 1.14
N PRO A 9 -9.00 9.44 1.64
CA PRO A 9 -8.93 10.64 0.82
C PRO A 9 -8.03 10.41 -0.40
N ALA A 10 -8.32 11.14 -1.48
CA ALA A 10 -7.49 11.09 -2.66
C ALA A 10 -6.03 11.42 -2.29
N PRO A 11 -5.03 10.82 -2.93
CA PRO A 11 -3.62 11.12 -2.62
C PRO A 11 -3.32 12.62 -2.67
N GLU A 12 -3.94 13.33 -3.62
CA GLU A 12 -3.88 14.79 -3.76
C GLU A 12 -4.52 15.59 -2.61
N ASP A 13 -5.38 14.96 -1.81
CA ASP A 13 -6.05 15.57 -0.65
C ASP A 13 -5.32 15.29 0.67
N LEU A 14 -4.23 14.50 0.65
CA LEU A 14 -3.44 14.20 1.84
C LEU A 14 -2.55 15.39 2.22
N THR A 15 -2.51 15.72 3.51
CA THR A 15 -1.46 16.60 4.04
C THR A 15 -0.10 15.90 3.92
N PRO A 16 1.02 16.65 3.80
CA PRO A 16 2.35 16.05 3.71
C PRO A 16 2.68 15.05 4.83
N ASP A 17 2.25 15.34 6.07
CA ASP A 17 2.46 14.43 7.20
C ASP A 17 1.65 13.13 7.05
N ALA A 18 0.37 13.23 6.69
CA ALA A 18 -0.48 12.06 6.43
C ALA A 18 0.01 11.23 5.24
N ALA A 19 0.51 11.87 4.19
CA ALA A 19 1.13 11.19 3.04
C ALA A 19 2.38 10.41 3.47
N ALA A 20 3.24 11.02 4.30
CA ALA A 20 4.43 10.36 4.82
C ALA A 20 4.10 9.16 5.72
N ASP A 21 3.11 9.29 6.60
CA ASP A 21 2.63 8.20 7.46
C ASP A 21 2.06 7.03 6.63
N GLU A 22 1.25 7.35 5.61
CA GLU A 22 0.68 6.33 4.72
C GLU A 22 1.75 5.65 3.86
N LEU A 23 2.74 6.39 3.34
CA LEU A 23 3.89 5.83 2.63
C LEU A 23 4.72 4.90 3.51
N ALA A 24 4.96 5.27 4.76
CA ALA A 24 5.70 4.43 5.71
C ALA A 24 4.94 3.13 6.00
N TRP A 25 3.62 3.20 6.17
CA TRP A 25 2.77 2.02 6.35
C TRP A 25 2.77 1.13 5.11
N LEU A 26 2.58 1.70 3.91
CA LEU A 26 2.59 0.97 2.64
C LEU A 26 3.93 0.26 2.40
N ALA A 27 5.04 0.94 2.65
CA ALA A 27 6.37 0.36 2.52
C ALA A 27 6.58 -0.82 3.48
N ALA A 28 6.12 -0.72 4.73
CA ALA A 28 6.21 -1.80 5.70
C ALA A 28 5.34 -3.01 5.31
N GLU A 29 4.12 -2.77 4.84
CA GLU A 29 3.20 -3.84 4.43
C GLU A 29 3.70 -4.54 3.16
N MET A 30 4.19 -3.78 2.18
CA MET A 30 4.81 -4.33 0.97
C MET A 30 6.04 -5.19 1.33
N ALA A 31 6.92 -4.73 2.21
CA ALA A 31 8.10 -5.48 2.64
C ALA A 31 7.72 -6.79 3.36
N ARG A 32 6.65 -6.78 4.17
CA ARG A 32 6.10 -7.98 4.81
C ARG A 32 5.61 -8.98 3.77
N HIS A 33 4.88 -8.51 2.76
CA HIS A 33 4.39 -9.34 1.68
C HIS A 33 5.51 -9.86 0.78
N ASP A 34 6.56 -9.07 0.52
CA ASP A 34 7.74 -9.50 -0.24
C ASP A 34 8.45 -10.67 0.46
N ALA A 35 8.59 -10.60 1.79
CA ALA A 35 9.15 -11.70 2.58
C ALA A 35 8.28 -12.97 2.51
N LEU A 36 6.97 -12.82 2.66
CA LEU A 36 6.01 -13.93 2.53
C LEU A 36 6.01 -14.55 1.12
N TYR A 37 6.21 -13.72 0.09
CA TYR A 37 6.33 -14.17 -1.29
C TYR A 37 7.58 -15.03 -1.50
N ALA A 38 8.70 -14.66 -0.87
CA ALA A 38 9.93 -15.45 -0.91
C ALA A 38 9.78 -16.82 -0.22
N GLU A 39 8.92 -16.90 0.80
CA GLU A 39 8.59 -18.15 1.50
C GLU A 39 7.49 -18.99 0.81
N ALA A 40 7.01 -18.56 -0.36
CA ALA A 40 5.88 -19.15 -1.09
C ALA A 40 4.60 -19.27 -0.24
N ALA A 41 4.42 -18.35 0.72
CA ALA A 41 3.26 -18.27 1.61
C ALA A 41 2.54 -16.92 1.47
N PRO A 42 2.07 -16.53 0.27
CA PRO A 42 1.41 -15.25 0.06
C PRO A 42 0.10 -15.18 0.86
N GLU A 43 -0.02 -14.15 1.70
CA GLU A 43 -1.25 -13.86 2.45
C GLU A 43 -2.29 -13.07 1.64
N ILE A 44 -1.82 -12.35 0.62
CA ILE A 44 -2.65 -11.53 -0.27
C ILE A 44 -2.48 -11.97 -1.72
N SER A 45 -3.49 -11.68 -2.53
CA SER A 45 -3.40 -11.94 -3.96
C SER A 45 -2.48 -10.95 -4.65
N ASP A 46 -1.93 -11.31 -5.83
CA ASP A 46 -1.12 -10.38 -6.64
C ASP A 46 -1.89 -9.07 -6.93
N ALA A 47 -3.21 -9.15 -7.14
CA ALA A 47 -4.06 -7.97 -7.35
C ALA A 47 -4.15 -7.05 -6.11
N ASP A 48 -4.18 -7.63 -4.91
CA ASP A 48 -4.15 -6.85 -3.66
C ASP A 48 -2.77 -6.20 -3.47
N TYR A 49 -1.69 -6.90 -3.80
CA TYR A 49 -0.33 -6.35 -3.74
C TYR A 49 -0.13 -5.22 -4.75
N ASP A 50 -0.63 -5.39 -5.97
CA ASP A 50 -0.64 -4.35 -7.00
C ASP A 50 -1.43 -3.12 -6.56
N ALA A 51 -2.53 -3.29 -5.81
CA ALA A 51 -3.29 -2.17 -5.25
C ALA A 51 -2.48 -1.38 -4.20
N LEU A 52 -1.72 -2.06 -3.34
CA LEU A 52 -0.81 -1.41 -2.39
C LEU A 52 0.26 -0.59 -3.13
N ARG A 53 0.86 -1.18 -4.16
CA ARG A 53 1.88 -0.52 -4.98
C ARG A 53 1.32 0.68 -5.74
N ALA A 54 0.12 0.55 -6.31
CA ALA A 54 -0.56 1.63 -7.02
C ALA A 54 -0.88 2.80 -6.09
N ARG A 55 -1.34 2.52 -4.86
CA ARG A 55 -1.59 3.55 -3.85
C ARG A 55 -0.30 4.26 -3.44
N ASN A 56 0.78 3.51 -3.23
CA ASN A 56 2.10 4.08 -2.88
C ASN A 56 2.56 5.06 -3.98
N ALA A 57 2.57 4.61 -5.23
CA ALA A 57 2.94 5.46 -6.38
C ALA A 57 2.02 6.68 -6.55
N ALA A 58 0.73 6.55 -6.25
CA ALA A 58 -0.20 7.67 -6.33
C ALA A 58 0.06 8.74 -5.25
N ILE A 59 0.48 8.33 -4.05
CA ILE A 59 0.87 9.25 -2.97
C ILE A 59 2.22 9.90 -3.27
N GLU A 60 3.19 9.17 -3.84
CA GLU A 60 4.47 9.76 -4.26
C GLU A 60 4.35 10.77 -5.41
N ALA A 61 3.28 10.67 -6.21
CA ALA A 61 3.04 11.53 -7.37
C ALA A 61 2.15 12.76 -7.07
N ALA A 62 1.55 12.84 -5.88
CA ALA A 62 0.72 13.95 -5.43
C ALA A 62 1.56 15.15 -4.95
#